data_AF-A0A9P1I4P8-F1
#
_entry.id   AF-A0A9P1I4P8-F1
#
_cell.length_a   1.000
_cell.length_b   1.000
_cell.length_c   1.000
_cell.angle_alpha   90.00
_cell.angle_beta   90.00
_cell.angle_gamma   90.00
#
_symmetry.space_group_name_H-M   'P 1'
#
loop_
_entity.id
_entity.type
_entity.pdbx_description
1 polymer ?
#
loop_
_entity_poly.entity_id
_entity_poly.type
_entity_poly.pdbx_seq_one_letter_code
_entity_poly.pdbx_strand_id
1 'polypeptide(L)'
;MAKNSMKSLKFYLDPCCPRSFRFFKRMEMHLTPSVVVPVSNFKISFMKKIIESSKEAVEQDLKKDFQEMFVAHASEGCDAAHVEIYKTYLEHRSLFPHNYITAIKEHFPSLLIKNFSILGHRLYNENLPVHRGCYLSTCARLGGLELRESEYIISRLTHRSYRKTVDKIAMDCAKRGMPMAPYVELITNEDEENSKILTDMNEEEISSYLIK
;
A
#
# COMPACT_ATOMS: atom_id res chain seq x y z
N MET A 1 25.48 -15.42 -20.77
CA MET A 1 24.68 -14.85 -19.66
C MET A 1 23.24 -15.30 -19.84
N ALA A 2 22.76 -16.20 -18.97
CA ALA A 2 21.39 -16.68 -19.06
C ALA A 2 20.43 -15.51 -18.78
N LYS A 3 19.56 -15.21 -19.74
CA LYS A 3 18.43 -14.30 -19.52
C LYS A 3 17.50 -14.97 -18.50
N ASN A 4 17.62 -14.61 -17.22
CA ASN A 4 16.58 -14.95 -16.24
C ASN A 4 15.26 -14.36 -16.75
N SER A 5 14.35 -15.22 -17.22
CA SER A 5 13.08 -14.79 -17.77
C SER A 5 12.17 -14.36 -16.62
N MET A 6 12.18 -13.06 -16.30
CA MET A 6 11.21 -12.47 -15.38
C MET A 6 9.78 -12.95 -15.73
N LYS A 7 9.09 -13.54 -14.75
CA LYS A 7 7.74 -14.12 -14.90
C LYS A 7 6.65 -13.12 -14.53
N SER A 8 6.84 -12.38 -13.44
CA SER A 8 5.88 -11.36 -13.01
C SER A 8 6.52 -10.32 -12.10
N LEU A 9 5.88 -9.15 -12.02
CA LEU A 9 6.29 -8.03 -11.19
C LEU A 9 5.12 -7.64 -10.28
N LYS A 10 5.38 -7.43 -8.99
CA LYS A 10 4.37 -6.98 -8.02
C LYS A 10 4.78 -5.65 -7.40
N PHE A 11 3.85 -4.73 -7.30
CA PHE A 11 4.01 -3.41 -6.69
C PHE A 11 3.26 -3.35 -5.37
N TYR A 12 3.98 -3.37 -4.26
CA TYR A 12 3.40 -3.25 -2.93
C TYR A 12 3.31 -1.77 -2.57
N LEU A 13 2.09 -1.25 -2.49
CA LEU A 13 1.83 0.17 -2.31
C LEU A 13 0.92 0.41 -1.11
N ASP A 14 1.31 1.34 -0.24
CA ASP A 14 0.44 1.82 0.82
C ASP A 14 -0.40 2.99 0.29
N PRO A 15 -1.75 2.88 0.22
CA PRO A 15 -2.62 3.91 -0.35
C PRO A 15 -2.58 5.23 0.41
N CYS A 16 -2.11 5.24 1.65
CA CYS A 16 -2.05 6.42 2.50
C CYS A 16 -0.62 6.85 2.82
N CYS A 17 0.40 6.29 2.16
CA CYS A 17 1.79 6.74 2.32
C CYS A 17 2.17 7.69 1.18
N PRO A 18 2.73 8.89 1.47
CA PRO A 18 3.03 9.86 0.42
C PRO A 18 4.13 9.36 -0.52
N ARG A 19 5.11 8.62 0.02
CA ARG A 19 6.15 7.95 -0.78
C ARG A 19 5.55 6.92 -1.75
N SER A 20 4.56 6.14 -1.29
CA SER A 20 3.83 5.20 -2.16
C SER A 20 2.99 5.92 -3.21
N PHE A 21 2.35 7.05 -2.88
CA PHE A 21 1.59 7.83 -3.84
C PHE A 21 2.48 8.48 -4.91
N ARG A 22 3.60 9.08 -4.52
CA ARG A 22 4.60 9.63 -5.45
C ARG A 22 5.15 8.53 -6.37
N PHE A 23 5.47 7.37 -5.80
CA PHE A 23 5.90 6.22 -6.58
C PHE A 23 4.82 5.74 -7.56
N PHE A 24 3.57 5.61 -7.09
CA PHE A 24 2.41 5.27 -7.91
C PHE A 24 2.26 6.24 -9.09
N LYS A 25 2.37 7.55 -8.86
CA LYS A 25 2.23 8.57 -9.91
C LYS A 25 3.26 8.46 -11.03
N ARG A 26 4.50 8.09 -10.69
CA ARG A 26 5.55 7.81 -11.70
C ARG A 26 5.25 6.54 -12.49
N MET A 27 4.75 5.51 -11.81
CA MET A 27 4.53 4.21 -12.44
C MET A 27 3.14 4.03 -13.05
N GLU A 28 2.20 4.98 -12.90
CA GLU A 28 0.76 4.82 -13.16
C GLU A 28 0.46 4.22 -14.54
N MET A 29 1.20 4.63 -15.56
CA MET A 29 1.06 4.17 -16.95
C MET A 29 1.41 2.67 -17.14
N HIS A 30 2.21 2.13 -16.23
CA HIS A 30 2.71 0.75 -16.26
C HIS A 30 1.98 -0.17 -15.27
N LEU A 31 1.10 0.39 -14.43
CA LEU A 31 0.38 -0.40 -13.44
C LEU A 31 -0.86 -1.03 -14.04
N THR A 32 -1.02 -2.32 -13.78
CA THR A 32 -2.28 -3.04 -13.98
C THR A 32 -2.83 -3.50 -12.63
N PRO A 33 -4.13 -3.77 -12.53
CA PRO A 33 -4.71 -4.20 -11.25
C PRO A 33 -4.11 -5.50 -10.68
N SER A 34 -3.64 -6.39 -11.55
CA SER A 34 -3.06 -7.68 -11.15
C SER A 34 -1.72 -7.52 -10.45
N VAL A 35 -0.93 -6.50 -10.80
CA VAL A 35 0.40 -6.29 -10.24
C VAL A 35 0.40 -5.44 -8.97
N VAL A 36 -0.62 -4.63 -8.73
CA VAL A 36 -0.70 -3.78 -7.53
C VAL A 36 -1.17 -4.57 -6.32
N VAL A 37 -0.37 -4.60 -5.26
CA VAL A 37 -0.67 -5.22 -3.97
C VAL A 37 -0.87 -4.10 -2.92
N PRO A 38 -2.11 -3.84 -2.47
CA PRO A 38 -2.33 -2.86 -1.43
C PRO A 38 -1.81 -3.38 -0.09
N VAL A 39 -1.00 -2.56 0.58
CA VAL A 39 -0.43 -2.88 1.89
C VAL A 39 -0.63 -1.76 2.88
N SER A 40 -0.43 -2.05 4.17
CA SER A 40 -0.42 -1.04 5.23
C SER A 40 0.93 -1.08 5.93
N ASN A 41 1.68 0.03 5.85
CA ASN A 41 2.97 0.19 6.53
C ASN A 41 2.83 0.01 8.03
N PHE A 42 1.75 0.55 8.59
CA PHE A 42 1.38 0.34 10.00
C PHE A 42 1.30 -1.14 10.35
N LYS A 43 0.65 -1.95 9.50
CA LYS A 43 0.50 -3.39 9.73
C LYS A 43 1.78 -4.17 9.51
N ILE A 44 2.53 -3.84 8.46
CA ILE A 44 3.81 -4.50 8.16
C ILE A 44 4.75 -4.38 9.36
N SER A 45 4.96 -3.16 9.85
CA SER A 45 5.87 -2.92 10.96
C SER A 45 5.38 -3.56 12.27
N PHE A 46 4.06 -3.55 12.52
CA PHE A 46 3.49 -4.29 13.65
C PHE A 46 3.75 -5.80 13.56
N MET A 47 3.56 -6.42 12.39
CA MET A 47 3.82 -7.85 12.19
C MET A 47 5.30 -8.19 12.28
N LYS A 48 6.18 -7.36 11.70
CA LYS A 48 7.63 -7.52 11.80
C LYS A 48 8.06 -7.54 13.27
N LYS A 49 7.52 -6.63 14.06
CA LYS A 49 7.80 -6.61 15.49
C LYS A 49 7.29 -7.85 16.21
N ILE A 50 6.09 -8.35 15.92
CA ILE A 50 5.61 -9.62 16.51
C ILE A 50 6.60 -10.75 16.21
N ILE A 51 7.11 -10.83 14.98
CA ILE A 51 8.10 -11.84 14.57
C ILE A 51 9.41 -11.66 15.36
N GLU A 52 9.92 -10.43 15.49
CA GLU A 52 11.14 -10.12 16.23
C GLU A 52 10.98 -10.37 17.75
N SER A 53 9.88 -9.92 18.34
CA SER A 53 9.59 -10.13 19.78
C SER A 53 9.26 -11.58 20.13
N SER A 54 8.75 -12.36 19.18
CA SER A 54 8.63 -13.81 19.37
C SER A 54 10.00 -14.49 19.49
N LYS A 55 11.08 -13.83 19.05
CA LYS A 55 12.46 -14.26 19.23
C LYS A 55 13.11 -13.64 20.47
N GLU A 56 12.69 -12.44 20.88
CA GLU A 56 13.28 -11.68 21.99
C GLU A 56 12.17 -11.09 22.90
N ALA A 57 12.04 -11.63 24.10
CA ALA A 57 11.01 -11.23 25.07
C ALA A 57 11.29 -9.86 25.69
N VAL A 58 10.90 -8.76 25.02
CA VAL A 58 10.84 -7.42 25.66
C VAL A 58 9.67 -6.59 25.10
N GLU A 59 8.73 -6.24 25.98
CA GLU A 59 7.73 -5.19 25.79
C GLU A 59 8.11 -3.98 26.64
N GLN A 60 8.51 -2.86 26.02
CA GLN A 60 8.20 -1.52 26.54
C GLN A 60 8.37 -0.42 25.47
N ASP A 61 7.43 0.52 25.51
CA ASP A 61 7.31 1.84 24.85
C ASP A 61 7.31 1.99 23.31
N LEU A 62 6.49 1.17 22.63
CA LEU A 62 6.50 1.07 21.17
C LEU A 62 5.76 2.15 20.39
N LYS A 63 4.87 2.91 21.05
CA LYS A 63 3.88 3.71 20.32
C LYS A 63 4.48 4.96 19.67
N LYS A 64 5.47 5.58 20.30
CA LYS A 64 6.08 6.81 19.82
C LYS A 64 7.09 6.52 18.69
N ASP A 65 7.88 5.47 18.88
CA ASP A 65 8.89 5.00 17.91
C ASP A 65 8.29 4.67 16.55
N PHE A 66 7.12 4.03 16.50
CA PHE A 66 6.48 3.68 15.23
C PHE A 66 6.05 4.90 14.43
N GLN A 67 5.46 5.92 15.07
CA GLN A 67 4.98 7.10 14.35
C GLN A 67 6.16 7.91 13.78
N GLU A 68 7.23 8.08 14.56
CA GLU A 68 8.45 8.75 14.09
C GLU A 68 9.11 7.98 12.94
N MET A 69 9.21 6.64 13.04
CA MET A 69 9.71 5.79 11.96
C MET A 69 8.86 5.91 10.70
N PHE A 70 7.52 5.91 10.83
CA PHE A 70 6.63 6.05 9.67
C PHE A 70 6.78 7.39 8.98
N VAL A 71 6.93 8.46 9.76
CA VAL A 71 7.13 9.82 9.26
C VAL A 71 8.49 9.96 8.59
N ALA A 72 9.55 9.40 9.17
CA ALA A 72 10.89 9.41 8.58
C ALA A 72 10.89 8.73 7.20
N HIS A 73 10.37 7.50 7.11
CA HIS A 73 10.25 6.78 5.84
C HIS A 73 9.37 7.51 4.81
N ALA A 74 8.27 8.11 5.26
CA ALA A 74 7.36 8.86 4.41
C ALA A 74 7.95 10.20 3.94
N SER A 75 8.92 10.76 4.67
CA SER A 75 9.57 12.04 4.34
C SER A 75 10.63 11.93 3.24
N GLU A 76 11.15 10.73 3.00
CA GLU A 76 12.14 10.48 1.96
C GLU A 76 11.60 10.86 0.57
N GLY A 77 12.12 11.96 0.03
CA GLY A 77 11.68 12.49 -1.26
C GLY A 77 10.20 12.89 -1.26
N CYS A 78 9.64 13.40 -0.17
CA CYS A 78 8.30 13.99 -0.16
C CYS A 78 8.37 15.44 0.32
N ASP A 79 7.46 16.29 -0.16
CA ASP A 79 7.34 17.65 0.35
C ASP A 79 6.84 17.67 1.81
N ALA A 80 7.18 18.73 2.53
CA ALA A 80 6.82 18.87 3.94
C ALA A 80 5.29 18.88 4.18
N ALA A 81 4.52 19.36 3.20
CA ALA A 81 3.06 19.42 3.28
C ALA A 81 2.44 18.01 3.29
N HIS A 82 2.84 17.13 2.38
CA HIS A 82 2.41 15.73 2.33
C HIS A 82 2.82 14.95 3.57
N VAL A 83 3.99 15.24 4.13
CA VAL A 83 4.43 14.63 5.39
C VAL A 83 3.53 15.04 6.55
N GLU A 84 3.14 16.32 6.63
CA GLU A 84 2.23 16.81 7.68
C GLU A 84 0.83 16.20 7.54
N ILE A 85 0.29 16.15 6.31
CA ILE A 85 -0.97 15.45 6.01
C ILE A 85 -0.89 13.99 6.47
N TYR A 86 0.23 13.32 6.22
CA TYR A 86 0.42 11.93 6.63
C TYR A 86 0.47 11.77 8.16
N LYS A 87 1.10 12.70 8.89
CA LYS A 87 1.06 12.69 10.37
C LYS A 87 -0.37 12.78 10.89
N THR A 88 -1.17 13.72 10.39
CA THR A 88 -2.58 13.86 10.78
C THR A 88 -3.38 12.60 10.42
N TYR A 89 -3.10 11.97 9.27
CA TYR A 89 -3.71 10.69 8.92
C TYR A 89 -3.37 9.59 9.94
N LEU A 90 -2.11 9.46 10.35
CA LEU A 90 -1.66 8.45 11.30
C LEU A 90 -2.34 8.57 12.67
N GLU A 91 -2.69 9.78 13.11
CA GLU A 91 -3.43 10.01 14.35
C GLU A 91 -4.82 9.37 14.33
N HIS A 92 -5.47 9.28 13.16
CA HIS A 92 -6.78 8.65 13.02
C HIS A 92 -6.74 7.12 13.11
N ARG A 93 -5.58 6.49 12.90
CA ARG A 93 -5.37 5.01 12.99
C ARG A 93 -6.39 4.18 12.21
N SER A 94 -6.90 4.73 11.10
CA SER A 94 -7.91 4.06 10.29
C SER A 94 -7.25 3.09 9.31
N LEU A 95 -7.85 1.91 9.16
CA LEU A 95 -7.52 0.96 8.08
C LEU A 95 -8.57 1.01 6.96
N PHE A 96 -9.53 1.94 7.03
CA PHE A 96 -10.58 2.01 6.03
C PHE A 96 -10.06 2.27 4.62
N PRO A 97 -9.07 3.15 4.38
CA PRO A 97 -8.45 3.27 3.06
C PRO A 97 -7.84 1.96 2.54
N HIS A 98 -7.17 1.20 3.40
CA HIS A 98 -6.56 -0.09 3.05
C HIS A 98 -7.61 -1.16 2.74
N ASN A 99 -8.66 -1.23 3.56
CA ASN A 99 -9.78 -2.14 3.34
C ASN A 99 -10.55 -1.76 2.08
N TYR A 100 -10.71 -0.46 1.82
CA TYR A 100 -11.36 0.08 0.63
C TYR A 100 -10.62 -0.35 -0.65
N ILE A 101 -9.32 -0.07 -0.75
CA ILE A 101 -8.53 -0.45 -1.94
C ILE A 101 -8.46 -1.96 -2.10
N THR A 102 -8.37 -2.72 -0.99
CA THR A 102 -8.46 -4.19 -1.01
C THR A 102 -9.81 -4.65 -1.57
N ALA A 103 -10.92 -4.07 -1.13
CA ALA A 103 -12.26 -4.43 -1.59
C ALA A 103 -12.48 -4.07 -3.07
N ILE A 104 -11.96 -2.92 -3.54
CA ILE A 104 -11.95 -2.57 -4.97
C ILE A 104 -11.15 -3.61 -5.75
N LYS A 105 -9.96 -4.01 -5.28
CA LYS A 105 -9.16 -5.04 -5.96
C LYS A 105 -9.91 -6.38 -6.07
N GLU A 106 -10.63 -6.79 -5.04
CA GLU A 106 -11.36 -8.06 -5.00
C GLU A 106 -12.62 -8.05 -5.86
N HIS A 107 -13.40 -6.96 -5.85
CA HIS A 107 -14.73 -6.91 -6.48
C HIS A 107 -14.77 -6.14 -7.81
N PHE A 108 -13.92 -5.13 -7.97
CA PHE A 108 -13.91 -4.22 -9.11
C PHE A 108 -12.47 -3.93 -9.58
N PRO A 109 -11.68 -4.97 -9.94
CA PRO A 109 -10.25 -4.82 -10.19
C PRO A 109 -9.94 -3.81 -11.30
N SER A 110 -10.77 -3.72 -12.34
CA SER A 110 -10.61 -2.75 -13.43
C SER A 110 -10.59 -1.29 -12.95
N LEU A 111 -11.20 -0.99 -11.79
CA LEU A 111 -11.26 0.34 -11.20
C LEU A 111 -10.15 0.59 -10.16
N LEU A 112 -9.27 -0.39 -9.90
CA LEU A 112 -8.27 -0.31 -8.83
C LEU A 112 -7.32 0.88 -8.99
N ILE A 113 -6.69 1.00 -10.16
CA ILE A 113 -5.69 2.06 -10.42
C ILE A 113 -6.32 3.44 -10.28
N LYS A 114 -7.51 3.63 -10.88
CA LYS A 114 -8.26 4.89 -10.78
C LYS A 114 -8.62 5.24 -9.34
N ASN A 115 -9.08 4.27 -8.56
CA ASN A 115 -9.45 4.49 -7.16
C ASN A 115 -8.25 4.77 -6.25
N PHE A 116 -7.11 4.13 -6.50
CA PHE A 116 -5.85 4.44 -5.82
C PHE A 116 -5.42 5.89 -6.11
N SER A 117 -5.47 6.28 -7.39
CA SER A 117 -5.14 7.62 -7.88
C SER A 117 -6.01 8.70 -7.22
N ILE A 118 -7.33 8.48 -7.18
CA ILE A 118 -8.29 9.42 -6.55
C ILE A 118 -8.06 9.54 -5.04
N LEU A 119 -7.83 8.42 -4.36
CA LEU A 119 -7.60 8.43 -2.91
C LEU A 119 -6.35 9.26 -2.57
N GLY A 120 -5.25 9.03 -3.29
CA GLY A 120 -4.03 9.79 -3.10
C GLY A 120 -4.17 11.27 -3.48
N HIS A 121 -4.85 11.60 -4.58
CA HIS A 121 -5.11 13.00 -4.96
C HIS A 121 -5.92 13.73 -3.90
N ARG A 122 -6.99 13.09 -3.41
CA ARG A 122 -7.83 13.65 -2.37
C ARG A 122 -7.04 13.90 -1.08
N LEU A 123 -6.20 12.95 -0.68
CA LEU A 123 -5.40 13.08 0.52
C LEU A 123 -4.31 14.15 0.37
N TYR A 124 -3.51 14.10 -0.70
CA TYR A 124 -2.27 14.87 -0.81
C TYR A 124 -2.40 16.18 -1.60
N ASN A 125 -3.24 16.21 -2.62
CA ASN A 125 -3.39 17.41 -3.46
C ASN A 125 -4.53 18.30 -2.97
N GLU A 126 -5.61 17.71 -2.45
CA GLU A 126 -6.79 18.46 -1.98
C GLU A 126 -6.79 18.66 -0.46
N ASN A 127 -5.89 17.99 0.28
CA ASN A 127 -5.88 17.95 1.74
C ASN A 127 -7.25 17.58 2.34
N LEU A 128 -7.92 16.60 1.72
CA LEU A 128 -9.23 16.12 2.14
C LEU A 128 -9.11 14.75 2.84
N PRO A 129 -9.89 14.54 3.91
CA PRO A 129 -9.80 13.32 4.70
C PRO A 129 -10.28 12.09 3.92
N VAL A 130 -9.68 10.93 4.21
CA VAL A 130 -10.06 9.62 3.63
C VAL A 130 -10.30 8.53 4.70
N HIS A 131 -10.22 8.88 5.98
CA HIS A 131 -10.21 7.93 7.10
C HIS A 131 -11.61 7.38 7.49
N ARG A 132 -12.71 7.84 6.86
CA ARG A 132 -14.10 7.46 7.17
C ARG A 132 -14.85 7.00 5.92
N GLY A 133 -15.88 6.18 6.11
CA GLY A 133 -16.72 5.64 5.03
C GLY A 133 -17.39 6.70 4.16
N CYS A 134 -17.88 7.82 4.74
CA CYS A 134 -18.49 8.90 3.96
C CYS A 134 -17.50 9.53 2.95
N TYR A 135 -16.24 9.72 3.35
CA TYR A 135 -15.20 10.23 2.47
C TYR A 135 -14.85 9.22 1.37
N LEU A 136 -14.74 7.94 1.73
CA LEU A 136 -14.45 6.87 0.79
C LEU A 136 -15.61 6.62 -0.19
N SER A 137 -16.86 6.89 0.21
CA SER A 137 -18.01 6.85 -0.71
C SER A 137 -17.83 7.86 -1.84
N THR A 138 -17.34 9.06 -1.52
CA THR A 138 -17.00 10.07 -2.53
C THR A 138 -15.90 9.56 -3.47
N CYS A 139 -14.82 8.98 -2.92
CA CYS A 139 -13.76 8.37 -3.72
C CYS A 139 -14.29 7.29 -4.67
N ALA A 140 -15.18 6.42 -4.18
CA ALA A 140 -15.77 5.34 -4.98
C ALA A 140 -16.58 5.87 -6.16
N ARG A 141 -17.42 6.88 -5.94
CA ARG A 141 -18.23 7.48 -7.00
C ARG A 141 -17.37 8.16 -8.05
N LEU A 142 -16.36 8.93 -7.63
CA LEU A 142 -15.37 9.52 -8.55
C LEU A 142 -14.55 8.44 -9.28
N GLY A 143 -14.30 7.32 -8.60
CA GLY A 143 -13.63 6.13 -9.11
C GLY A 143 -14.42 5.35 -10.16
N GLY A 144 -15.68 5.73 -10.39
CA GLY A 144 -16.54 5.11 -11.40
C GLY A 144 -17.43 4.00 -10.88
N LEU A 145 -17.48 3.76 -9.56
CA LEU A 145 -18.46 2.83 -8.99
C LEU A 145 -19.84 3.47 -9.04
N GLU A 146 -20.85 2.67 -9.37
CA GLU A 146 -22.25 3.04 -9.23
C GLU A 146 -22.65 3.26 -7.76
N LEU A 147 -23.80 3.89 -7.51
CA LEU A 147 -24.25 4.17 -6.14
C LEU A 147 -24.35 2.89 -5.32
N ARG A 148 -24.98 1.86 -5.89
CA ARG A 148 -25.16 0.55 -5.25
C ARG A 148 -23.82 -0.15 -4.98
N GLU A 149 -22.87 -0.06 -5.91
CA GLU A 149 -21.55 -0.66 -5.77
C GLU A 149 -20.72 0.07 -4.69
N SER A 150 -20.79 1.40 -4.68
CA SER A 150 -20.20 2.23 -3.62
C SER A 150 -20.75 1.83 -2.26
N GLU A 151 -22.08 1.81 -2.09
CA GLU A 151 -22.71 1.40 -0.83
C GLU A 151 -22.34 -0.02 -0.42
N TYR A 152 -22.25 -0.95 -1.39
CA TYR A 152 -21.81 -2.32 -1.15
C TYR A 152 -20.42 -2.39 -0.53
N ILE A 153 -19.45 -1.63 -1.08
CA ILE A 153 -18.07 -1.57 -0.56
C ILE A 153 -18.03 -0.85 0.79
N ILE A 154 -18.65 0.33 0.88
CA ILE A 154 -18.56 1.20 2.06
C ILE A 154 -19.18 0.55 3.30
N SER A 155 -20.32 -0.13 3.14
CA SER A 155 -20.98 -0.87 4.23
C SER A 155 -20.15 -2.05 4.77
N ARG A 156 -19.13 -2.51 4.02
CA ARG A 156 -18.31 -3.67 4.37
C ARG A 156 -16.88 -3.31 4.78
N LEU A 157 -16.52 -2.03 4.88
CA LEU A 157 -15.17 -1.62 5.28
C LEU A 157 -14.72 -2.15 6.65
N THR A 158 -15.66 -2.48 7.53
CA THR A 158 -15.41 -3.08 8.84
C THR A 158 -15.46 -4.62 8.83
N HIS A 159 -15.79 -5.23 7.68
CA HIS A 159 -15.92 -6.67 7.58
C HIS A 159 -14.58 -7.37 7.80
N ARG A 160 -14.61 -8.49 8.52
CA ARG A 160 -13.40 -9.21 8.95
C ARG A 160 -12.58 -9.75 7.78
N SER A 161 -13.19 -10.00 6.61
CA SER A 161 -12.48 -10.50 5.41
C SER A 161 -11.37 -9.56 4.98
N TYR A 162 -11.67 -8.27 4.76
CA TYR A 162 -10.68 -7.31 4.27
C TYR A 162 -9.55 -7.10 5.28
N ARG A 163 -9.89 -7.03 6.57
CA ARG A 163 -8.88 -6.96 7.64
C ARG A 163 -7.96 -8.18 7.62
N LYS A 164 -8.51 -9.39 7.44
CA LYS A 164 -7.72 -10.62 7.30
C LYS A 164 -6.80 -10.58 6.07
N THR A 165 -7.29 -10.08 4.93
CA THR A 165 -6.48 -9.92 3.71
C THR A 165 -5.31 -8.95 3.96
N VAL A 166 -5.57 -7.77 4.53
CA VAL A 166 -4.54 -6.78 4.87
C VAL A 166 -3.55 -7.34 5.89
N ASP A 167 -4.02 -8.02 6.94
CA ASP A 167 -3.16 -8.65 7.96
C ASP A 167 -2.28 -9.75 7.35
N LYS A 168 -2.82 -10.58 6.44
CA LYS A 168 -2.08 -11.63 5.74
C LYS A 168 -0.97 -11.03 4.89
N ILE A 169 -1.30 -10.05 4.04
CA ILE A 169 -0.31 -9.41 3.16
C ILE A 169 0.79 -8.75 4.01
N ALA A 170 0.42 -8.07 5.09
CA ALA A 170 1.40 -7.46 5.99
C ALA A 170 2.33 -8.48 6.65
N MET A 171 1.78 -9.63 7.09
CA MET A 171 2.57 -10.74 7.62
C MET A 171 3.53 -11.31 6.58
N ASP A 172 3.07 -11.48 5.35
CA ASP A 172 3.90 -11.99 4.25
C ASP A 172 5.04 -11.02 3.93
N CYS A 173 4.77 -9.72 3.84
CA CYS A 173 5.79 -8.67 3.70
C CYS A 173 6.80 -8.68 4.86
N ALA A 174 6.32 -8.77 6.11
CA ALA A 174 7.18 -8.78 7.28
C ALA A 174 8.12 -9.99 7.29
N LYS A 175 7.63 -11.20 6.95
CA LYS A 175 8.45 -12.41 6.81
C LYS A 175 9.50 -12.28 5.72
N ARG A 176 9.21 -11.54 4.66
CA ARG A 176 10.12 -11.24 3.54
C ARG A 176 11.10 -10.10 3.84
N GLY A 177 11.10 -9.56 5.06
CA GLY A 177 12.01 -8.48 5.46
C GLY A 177 11.69 -7.13 4.82
N MET A 178 10.44 -6.91 4.38
CA MET A 178 9.96 -5.65 3.81
C MET A 178 9.40 -4.78 4.95
N PRO A 179 10.10 -3.75 5.47
CA PRO A 179 9.60 -2.98 6.62
C PRO A 179 8.46 -1.99 6.33
N MET A 180 8.43 -1.35 5.16
CA MET A 180 7.57 -0.23 4.75
C MET A 180 7.54 0.05 3.22
N ALA A 181 6.37 0.00 2.61
CA ALA A 181 6.13 0.29 1.19
C ALA A 181 6.46 1.75 0.79
N PRO A 182 6.80 2.02 -0.48
CA PRO A 182 6.62 1.16 -1.66
C PRO A 182 7.69 0.06 -1.83
N TYR A 183 7.32 -1.06 -2.45
CA TYR A 183 8.26 -2.10 -2.90
C TYR A 183 7.91 -2.65 -4.26
N VAL A 184 8.94 -3.09 -4.99
CA VAL A 184 8.78 -3.89 -6.19
C VAL A 184 9.37 -5.28 -5.95
N GLU A 185 8.59 -6.31 -6.25
CA GLU A 185 9.05 -7.69 -6.22
C GLU A 185 9.15 -8.23 -7.65
N LEU A 186 10.36 -8.65 -8.02
CA LEU A 186 10.63 -9.38 -9.26
C LEU A 186 10.57 -10.88 -8.99
N ILE A 187 9.64 -11.56 -9.65
CA ILE A 187 9.47 -13.01 -9.53
C ILE A 187 10.14 -13.65 -10.74
N THR A 188 11.25 -14.36 -10.49
CA THR A 188 12.14 -14.86 -11.54
C THR A 188 11.95 -16.35 -11.88
N ASN A 189 11.37 -17.16 -10.98
CA ASN A 189 11.08 -18.59 -11.17
C ASN A 189 9.72 -18.97 -10.52
N GLU A 190 9.28 -20.23 -10.67
CA GLU A 190 7.98 -20.71 -10.14
C GLU A 190 7.89 -20.73 -8.61
N ASP A 191 9.04 -20.81 -7.94
CA ASP A 191 9.11 -20.79 -6.48
C ASP A 191 9.23 -19.34 -5.98
N GLU A 192 8.27 -18.92 -5.14
CA GLU A 192 8.30 -17.61 -4.47
C GLU A 192 9.57 -17.38 -3.63
N GLU A 193 10.35 -18.44 -3.37
CA GLU A 193 11.63 -18.42 -2.65
C GLU A 193 12.76 -17.69 -3.41
N ASN A 194 12.67 -17.57 -4.75
CA ASN A 194 13.68 -16.88 -5.57
C ASN A 194 13.12 -15.55 -6.14
N SER A 195 12.45 -14.78 -5.29
CA SER A 195 12.02 -13.42 -5.60
C SER A 195 13.13 -12.41 -5.23
N LYS A 196 13.32 -11.40 -6.08
CA LYS A 196 14.21 -10.26 -5.78
C LYS A 196 13.34 -9.08 -5.34
N ILE A 197 13.53 -8.63 -4.11
CA ILE A 197 12.87 -7.44 -3.57
C ILE A 197 13.73 -6.22 -3.90
N LEU A 198 13.06 -5.18 -4.38
CA LEU A 198 13.66 -3.93 -4.78
C LEU A 198 13.02 -2.81 -3.98
N THR A 199 13.85 -2.05 -3.27
CA THR A 199 13.41 -1.02 -2.30
C THR A 199 13.56 0.40 -2.81
N ASP A 200 14.45 0.64 -3.79
CA ASP A 200 14.89 1.99 -4.19
C ASP A 200 15.19 2.12 -5.69
N MET A 201 14.44 1.46 -6.56
CA MET A 201 14.71 1.58 -8.00
C MET A 201 14.24 2.92 -8.57
N ASN A 202 15.07 3.45 -9.47
CA ASN A 202 14.65 4.53 -10.36
C ASN A 202 13.69 3.99 -11.44
N GLU A 203 12.96 4.89 -12.08
CA GLU A 203 11.94 4.56 -13.07
C GLU A 203 12.51 3.83 -14.30
N GLU A 204 13.77 4.11 -14.64
CA GLU A 204 14.48 3.49 -15.77
C GLU A 204 14.75 2.00 -15.52
N GLU A 205 15.18 1.63 -14.31
CA GLU A 205 15.38 0.24 -13.93
C GLU A 205 14.05 -0.52 -13.95
N ILE A 206 12.95 0.05 -13.44
CA ILE A 206 11.64 -0.64 -13.44
C ILE A 206 11.13 -0.78 -14.88
N SER A 207 11.27 0.27 -15.69
CA SER A 207 10.87 0.28 -17.10
C SER A 207 11.64 -0.76 -17.91
N SER A 208 12.93 -0.99 -17.60
CA SER A 208 13.73 -2.03 -18.25
C SER A 208 13.18 -3.44 -18.04
N TYR A 209 12.43 -3.66 -16.96
CA TYR A 209 11.75 -4.92 -16.68
C TYR A 209 10.36 -5.00 -17.32
N LEU A 210 9.68 -3.87 -17.52
CA LEU A 210 8.32 -3.79 -18.06
C LEU A 210 8.27 -3.79 -19.60
N ILE A 211 9.36 -3.34 -20.27
CA ILE A 211 9.48 -3.36 -21.73
C ILE A 211 9.97 -4.76 -22.15
N LYS A 212 9.03 -5.66 -22.41
CA LYS A 212 9.23 -6.89 -23.21
C LYS A 212 8.12 -7.04 -24.21
#